data_AF-A0A645EQK1-F1
#
_entry.id   AF-A0A645EQK1-F1
#
_cell.length_a   1.000
_cell.length_b   1.000
_cell.length_c   1.000
_cell.angle_alpha   90.00
_cell.angle_beta   90.00
_cell.angle_gamma   90.00
#
_symmetry.space_group_name_H-M   'P 1'
#
loop_
_entity.id
_entity.type
_entity.pdbx_description
1 polymer ?
#
loop_
_entity_poly.entity_id
_entity_poly.type
_entity_poly.pdbx_seq_one_letter_code
_entity_poly.pdbx_strand_id
1 'polypeptide(L)'
;MADIRDRAERALPPPRTAFANIVQHEPYPVESKAREIVQRLKSGGITRFLLLFKGNRTRSEVVATFLAILELCRAHIIRLAGSETDCTVKQEQELPENLTL
;
A
#
# COMPACT_ATOMS: atom_id res chain seq x y z
N MET A 1 -24.69 29.98 -37.87
CA MET A 1 -25.10 28.83 -37.01
C MET A 1 -23.87 28.06 -36.51
N ALA A 2 -22.89 28.74 -35.89
CA ALA A 2 -21.66 28.11 -35.39
C ALA A 2 -21.51 28.20 -33.85
N ASP A 3 -22.17 29.16 -33.21
CA ASP A 3 -21.89 29.52 -31.80
C ASP A 3 -22.65 28.70 -30.75
N ILE A 4 -23.65 27.89 -31.13
CA ILE A 4 -24.47 27.14 -30.16
C ILE A 4 -23.80 25.82 -29.74
N ARG A 5 -22.94 25.24 -30.60
CA ARG A 5 -22.27 23.95 -30.32
C ARG A 5 -21.20 24.08 -29.22
N ASP A 6 -20.58 25.25 -29.09
CA ASP A 6 -19.48 25.50 -28.16
C ASP A 6 -19.94 25.54 -26.68
N ARG A 7 -21.21 25.85 -26.42
CA ARG A 7 -21.77 25.90 -25.07
C ARG A 7 -22.21 24.54 -24.55
N ALA A 8 -22.65 23.66 -25.45
CA ALA A 8 -23.05 22.28 -25.10
C ALA A 8 -21.83 21.41 -24.74
N GLU A 9 -20.68 21.64 -25.40
CA GLU A 9 -19.43 20.94 -25.08
C GLU A 9 -18.86 21.34 -23.69
N ARG A 10 -19.12 22.56 -23.23
CA ARG A 10 -18.73 23.03 -21.87
C ARG A 10 -19.61 22.50 -20.74
N ALA A 11 -20.77 21.92 -21.06
CA ALA A 11 -21.66 21.31 -20.06
C ALA A 11 -21.31 19.83 -19.78
N LEU A 12 -20.37 19.26 -20.54
CA LEU A 12 -19.87 17.92 -20.28
C LEU A 12 -18.89 17.96 -19.10
N PRO A 13 -18.99 17.02 -18.16
CA PRO A 13 -18.00 16.93 -17.10
C PRO A 13 -16.60 16.77 -17.73
N PRO A 14 -15.60 17.50 -17.22
CA PRO A 14 -14.24 17.43 -17.75
C PRO A 14 -13.77 15.97 -17.84
N PRO A 15 -13.05 15.61 -18.92
CA PRO A 15 -12.62 14.24 -19.13
C PRO A 15 -11.73 13.79 -17.96
N ARG A 16 -11.87 12.54 -17.52
CA ARG A 16 -11.11 11.99 -16.38
C ARG A 16 -9.59 12.16 -16.54
N THR A 17 -9.10 12.20 -17.78
CA THR A 17 -7.69 12.47 -18.11
C THR A 17 -7.21 13.85 -17.64
N ALA A 18 -8.09 14.86 -17.58
CA ALA A 18 -7.76 16.18 -17.05
C ALA A 18 -7.44 16.15 -15.55
N PHE A 19 -7.92 15.14 -14.84
CA PHE A 19 -7.68 14.94 -13.40
C PHE A 19 -6.58 13.92 -13.09
N ALA A 20 -6.00 13.25 -14.08
CA ALA A 20 -5.00 12.20 -13.87
C ALA A 20 -3.76 12.67 -13.09
N ASN A 21 -3.46 13.98 -13.14
CA ASN A 21 -2.37 14.60 -12.39
C ASN A 21 -2.83 15.43 -11.18
N ILE A 22 -4.15 15.62 -11.01
CA ILE A 22 -4.74 16.43 -9.94
C ILE A 22 -5.26 15.53 -8.82
N VAL A 23 -5.87 14.41 -9.18
CA VAL A 23 -6.40 13.38 -8.28
C VAL A 23 -5.52 12.15 -8.46
N GLN A 24 -4.34 12.16 -7.84
CA GLN A 24 -3.49 10.98 -7.76
C GLN A 24 -3.74 10.29 -6.42
N HIS A 25 -3.98 8.98 -6.46
CA HIS A 25 -3.85 8.15 -5.25
C HIS A 25 -2.43 8.36 -4.70
N GLU A 26 -2.32 8.42 -3.37
CA GLU A 26 -1.04 8.51 -2.71
C GLU A 26 -0.12 7.41 -3.26
N PRO A 27 1.07 7.74 -3.79
CA PRO A 27 1.79 6.89 -4.75
C PRO A 27 2.24 5.53 -4.20
N TYR A 28 2.05 5.25 -2.90
CA TYR A 28 2.48 4.03 -2.23
C TYR A 28 1.46 3.58 -1.17
N PRO A 29 0.32 2.97 -1.57
CA PRO A 29 -0.72 2.56 -0.63
C PRO A 29 -0.18 1.50 0.34
N VAL A 30 -0.14 1.88 1.63
CA VAL A 30 0.29 1.04 2.76
C VAL A 30 -0.49 -0.27 2.79
N GLU A 31 -1.79 -0.21 2.49
CA GLU A 31 -2.68 -1.37 2.40
C GLU A 31 -2.19 -2.41 1.38
N SER A 32 -1.73 -1.99 0.20
CA SER A 32 -1.20 -2.90 -0.82
C SER A 32 0.08 -3.58 -0.32
N LYS A 33 0.96 -2.82 0.35
CA LYS A 33 2.16 -3.38 0.98
C LYS A 33 1.87 -4.36 2.11
N ALA A 34 0.84 -4.10 2.91
CA ALA A 34 0.40 -5.00 3.96
C ALA A 34 -0.07 -6.36 3.39
N ARG A 35 -0.88 -6.34 2.32
CA ARG A 35 -1.29 -7.56 1.61
C ARG A 35 -0.08 -8.33 1.05
N GLU A 36 0.87 -7.63 0.42
CA GLU A 36 2.10 -8.23 -0.11
C GLU A 36 2.91 -8.93 0.99
N ILE A 37 3.08 -8.28 2.16
CA ILE A 37 3.78 -8.85 3.32
C ILE A 37 3.09 -10.12 3.81
N VAL A 38 1.77 -10.08 4.01
CA VAL A 38 1.01 -11.24 4.48
C VAL A 38 1.11 -12.39 3.48
N GLN A 39 0.97 -12.14 2.18
CA GLN A 39 1.07 -13.18 1.16
C GLN A 39 2.46 -13.85 1.17
N ARG A 40 3.54 -13.06 1.31
CA ARG A 40 4.90 -13.59 1.45
C ARG A 40 5.03 -14.46 2.72
N LEU A 41 4.51 -14.00 3.86
CA LEU A 41 4.54 -14.76 5.12
C LEU A 41 3.70 -16.05 5.05
N LYS A 42 2.54 -16.05 4.38
CA LYS A 42 1.74 -17.28 4.17
C LYS A 42 2.53 -18.33 3.38
N SER A 43 3.28 -17.92 2.35
CA SER A 43 4.09 -18.85 1.55
C SER A 43 5.38 -19.32 2.22
N GLY A 44 6.05 -18.43 2.97
CA GLY A 44 7.40 -18.65 3.48
C GLY A 44 7.49 -18.89 4.99
N GLY A 45 6.40 -18.71 5.72
CA GLY A 45 6.38 -18.75 7.18
C GLY A 45 7.10 -17.55 7.80
N ILE A 46 8.11 -17.83 8.62
CA ILE A 46 8.89 -16.81 9.33
C ILE A 46 9.94 -16.23 8.38
N THR A 47 10.08 -14.91 8.36
CA THR A 47 11.13 -14.23 7.57
C THR A 47 11.90 -13.21 8.41
N ARG A 48 13.09 -12.82 7.97
CA ARG A 48 13.82 -11.72 8.59
C ARG A 48 13.19 -10.39 8.21
N PHE A 49 13.10 -9.46 9.16
CA PHE A 49 12.53 -8.13 8.97
C PHE A 49 13.14 -7.40 7.77
N LEU A 50 14.47 -7.43 7.64
CA LEU A 50 15.18 -6.78 6.52
C LEU A 50 14.80 -7.34 5.15
N LEU A 51 14.38 -8.60 5.05
CA LEU A 51 13.99 -9.21 3.77
C LEU A 51 12.66 -8.67 3.25
N LEU A 52 11.81 -8.08 4.10
CA LEU A 52 10.57 -7.43 3.67
C LEU A 52 10.82 -6.17 2.84
N PHE A 53 11.99 -5.54 3.00
CA PHE A 53 12.38 -4.35 2.25
C PHE A 53 13.12 -4.69 0.96
N LYS A 54 13.46 -5.96 0.73
CA LYS A 54 14.16 -6.38 -0.48
C LYS A 54 13.27 -6.12 -1.70
N GLY A 55 13.75 -5.27 -2.60
CA GLY A 55 13.04 -4.85 -3.81
C GLY A 55 12.49 -3.43 -3.76
N ASN A 56 12.46 -2.79 -2.59
CA ASN A 56 12.13 -1.37 -2.48
C ASN A 56 13.28 -0.52 -3.07
N ARG A 57 12.96 0.30 -4.07
CA ARG A 57 13.91 1.13 -4.84
C ARG A 57 13.88 2.59 -4.43
N THR A 58 12.79 3.02 -3.79
CA THR A 58 12.62 4.42 -3.36
C THR A 58 12.46 4.52 -1.85
N ARG A 59 12.78 5.70 -1.30
CA ARG A 59 12.57 5.96 0.14
C ARG A 59 11.10 5.85 0.52
N SER A 60 10.20 6.32 -0.34
CA SER A 60 8.76 6.24 -0.11
C SER A 60 8.26 4.79 -0.05
N GLU A 61 8.80 3.88 -0.87
CA GLU A 61 8.51 2.45 -0.77
C GLU A 61 8.99 1.85 0.56
N VAL A 62 10.18 2.23 1.02
CA VAL A 62 10.70 1.81 2.33
C VAL A 62 9.78 2.28 3.44
N VAL A 63 9.37 3.55 3.42
CA VAL A 63 8.44 4.11 4.40
C VAL A 63 7.09 3.39 4.36
N ALA A 64 6.53 3.13 3.18
CA ALA A 64 5.26 2.42 3.04
C ALA A 64 5.32 0.98 3.57
N THR A 65 6.40 0.25 3.29
CA THR A 65 6.63 -1.09 3.86
C THR A 65 6.77 -1.03 5.38
N PHE A 66 7.49 -0.03 5.91
CA PHE A 66 7.65 0.13 7.35
C PHE A 66 6.32 0.43 8.06
N LEU A 67 5.54 1.37 7.53
CA LEU A 67 4.20 1.69 8.04
C LEU A 67 3.27 0.48 7.97
N ALA A 68 3.30 -0.28 6.87
CA ALA A 68 2.50 -1.51 6.74
C ALA A 68 2.85 -2.53 7.82
N ILE A 69 4.13 -2.69 8.16
CA ILE A 69 4.55 -3.59 9.25
C ILE A 69 4.02 -3.08 10.60
N LEU A 70 4.14 -1.78 10.90
CA LEU A 70 3.63 -1.22 12.15
C LEU A 70 2.12 -1.41 12.29
N GLU A 71 1.37 -1.16 11.22
CA GLU A 71 -0.07 -1.35 11.20
C GLU A 71 -0.48 -2.81 11.39
N LEU A 72 0.20 -3.74 10.72
CA LEU A 72 -0.05 -5.18 10.91
C LEU A 72 0.31 -5.66 12.33
N CYS A 73 1.35 -5.09 12.94
CA CYS A 73 1.67 -5.35 14.35
C CYS A 73 0.57 -4.80 15.28
N ARG A 74 0.10 -3.58 15.03
CA ARG A 74 -1.00 -2.94 15.78
C ARG A 74 -2.28 -3.76 15.71
N ALA A 75 -2.56 -4.35 14.54
CA ALA A 75 -3.71 -5.21 14.31
C ALA A 75 -3.50 -6.67 14.77
N HIS A 76 -2.36 -7.01 15.38
CA HIS A 76 -2.01 -8.37 15.82
C HIS A 76 -2.01 -9.43 14.71
N ILE A 77 -1.85 -9.01 13.45
CA ILE A 77 -1.77 -9.91 12.30
C ILE A 77 -0.37 -10.53 12.22
N ILE A 78 0.66 -9.75 12.57
CA ILE A 78 2.05 -10.20 12.61
C ILE A 78 2.70 -9.88 13.95
N ARG A 79 3.73 -10.65 14.30
CA ARG A 79 4.60 -10.40 15.44
C ARG A 79 6.04 -10.24 14.98
N LEU A 80 6.71 -9.22 15.53
CA LEU A 80 8.15 -9.04 15.47
C LEU A 80 8.80 -9.68 16.71
N ALA A 81 9.86 -10.45 16.52
CA ALA A 81 10.61 -11.09 17.60
C ALA A 81 12.10 -11.16 17.26
N GLY A 82 12.97 -11.03 18.27
CA GLY A 82 14.42 -11.12 18.10
C GLY A 82 15.16 -9.94 18.73
N SER A 83 16.42 -9.78 18.35
CA SER A 83 17.27 -8.67 18.79
C SER A 83 17.17 -7.48 17.83
N GLU A 84 17.82 -6.37 18.18
CA GLU A 84 17.97 -5.20 17.31
C GLU A 84 18.59 -5.55 15.94
N THR A 85 19.47 -6.56 15.90
CA THR A 85 20.22 -6.94 14.70
C THR A 85 19.64 -8.15 13.96
N ASP A 86 18.86 -9.01 14.62
CA ASP A 86 18.23 -10.18 14.02
C ASP A 86 16.74 -10.25 14.41
N CYS A 87 15.98 -9.31 13.85
CA CYS A 87 14.53 -9.25 14.00
C CYS A 87 13.83 -10.13 12.96
N THR A 88 12.94 -11.00 13.42
CA THR A 88 12.13 -11.92 12.62
C THR A 88 10.66 -11.53 12.66
N VAL A 89 9.94 -11.85 11.60
CA VAL A 89 8.53 -11.52 11.40
C VAL A 89 7.77 -12.83 11.18
N LYS A 90 6.73 -13.05 11.98
CA LYS A 90 5.84 -14.20 11.88
C LYS A 90 4.39 -13.73 11.80
N GLN A 91 3.60 -14.36 10.94
CA GLN A 91 2.15 -14.15 10.95
C GLN A 91 1.51 -14.89 12.15
N GLU A 92 0.70 -14.17 12.92
CA GLU A 92 -0.03 -14.72 14.07
C GLU A 92 -1.49 -15.00 13.76
N GLN A 93 -2.11 -14.15 12.94
CA GLN A 93 -3.54 -14.22 12.63
C GLN A 93 -3.77 -14.11 11.12
N GLU A 94 -4.93 -14.57 10.68
CA GLU A 94 -5.36 -14.40 9.30
C GLU A 94 -5.71 -12.93 9.03
N LEU A 95 -5.31 -12.42 7.86
CA LEU A 95 -5.63 -11.05 7.45
C LEU A 95 -7.14 -10.93 7.21
N PRO A 96 -7.88 -10.07 7.95
CA PRO A 96 -9.30 -9.92 7.77
C PRO A 96 -9.63 -9.14 6.48
N GLU A 97 -10.71 -9.53 5.81
CA GLU A 97 -11.13 -8.94 4.52
C GLU A 97 -11.53 -7.46 4.64
N ASN A 98 -11.94 -7.02 5.83
CA ASN A 98 -12.40 -5.67 6.14
C ASN A 98 -11.34 -4.79 6.83
N LEU A 99 -10.05 -5.16 6.77
CA LEU A 99 -9.00 -4.33 7.36
C LEU A 99 -8.78 -3.06 6.53
N THR A 100 -9.24 -1.92 7.06
CA THR A 100 -8.85 -0.59 6.58
C THR A 100 -7.56 -0.15 7.26
N LEU A 101 -6.49 0.01 6.46
CA LEU A 101 -5.18 0.52 6.86
C LEU A 101 -4.94 1.92 6.29
#